data_AF-A0A401FJB0-F1
#
_entry.id   AF-A0A401FJB0-F1
#
_cell.length_a   1.000
_cell.length_b   1.000
_cell.length_c   1.000
_cell.angle_alpha   90.00
_cell.angle_beta   90.00
_cell.angle_gamma   90.00
#
_symmetry.space_group_name_H-M   'P 1'
#
loop_
_entity.id
_entity.type
_entity.pdbx_description
1 polymer ?
#
loop_
_entity_poly.entity_id
_entity_poly.type
_entity_poly.pdbx_seq_one_letter_code
_entity_poly.pdbx_strand_id
1 'polypeptide(L)'
;MTSEDRELIELTDNGQRIVVLNKTDLPIKLDLAELKQLTGNQNMISTSAIEADGLQELEELIAKMFFEEGISSSQNNVMITNARHIGLLNQANQSLDSVIQGLDQGMPVDLVQIDMTHCWDLLGEVTGDSYQDELIDQLFSQFCLGK
;
A
#
# COMPACT_ATOMS: atom_id res chain seq x y z
N MET A 1 28.68 18.49 -6.78
CA MET A 1 27.73 18.01 -5.75
C MET A 1 27.92 18.85 -4.52
N THR A 2 26.83 19.29 -3.92
CA THR A 2 26.84 20.00 -2.64
C THR A 2 26.91 19.00 -1.49
N SER A 3 27.16 19.48 -0.28
CA SER A 3 27.10 18.65 0.94
C SER A 3 25.69 18.12 1.21
N GLU A 4 24.66 18.90 0.90
CA GLU A 4 23.25 18.53 1.06
C GLU A 4 22.86 17.37 0.11
N ASP A 5 23.36 17.38 -1.13
CA ASP A 5 23.13 16.29 -2.08
C ASP A 5 23.65 14.95 -1.55
N ARG A 6 24.83 14.96 -0.91
CA ARG A 6 25.43 13.74 -0.34
C ARG A 6 24.65 13.22 0.86
N GLU A 7 24.17 14.11 1.72
CA GLU A 7 23.35 13.74 2.88
C GLU A 7 22.01 13.11 2.45
N LEU A 8 21.37 13.64 1.40
CA LEU A 8 20.15 13.05 0.84
C LEU A 8 20.41 11.66 0.22
N ILE A 9 21.56 11.46 -0.42
CA ILE A 9 21.96 10.15 -0.95
C ILE A 9 22.15 9.15 0.20
N GLU A 10 22.76 9.55 1.31
CA GLU A 10 22.91 8.66 2.48
C GLU A 10 21.56 8.35 3.14
N LEU A 11 20.69 9.36 3.33
CA LEU A 11 19.38 9.19 3.95
C LEU A 11 18.43 8.27 3.16
N THR A 12 18.62 8.19 1.85
CA THR A 12 17.75 7.43 0.94
C THR A 12 18.31 6.06 0.56
N ASP A 13 19.45 5.64 1.12
CA ASP A 13 20.15 4.43 0.69
C ASP A 13 19.36 3.13 0.93
N ASN A 14 18.57 3.08 2.01
CA ASN A 14 17.71 1.94 2.35
C ASN A 14 16.32 1.97 1.70
N GLY A 15 16.04 2.97 0.84
CA GLY A 15 14.73 3.15 0.21
C GLY A 15 14.74 2.88 -1.29
N GLN A 16 13.56 2.62 -1.86
CA GLN A 16 13.39 2.70 -3.31
C GLN A 16 13.53 4.15 -3.76
N ARG A 17 14.51 4.42 -4.63
CA ARG A 17 14.79 5.76 -5.15
C ARG A 17 15.07 5.76 -6.64
N ILE A 18 14.81 6.90 -7.27
CA ILE A 18 15.20 7.24 -8.64
C ILE A 18 16.05 8.50 -8.57
N VAL A 19 17.24 8.47 -9.17
CA VAL A 19 18.15 9.62 -9.22
C VAL A 19 17.93 10.35 -10.53
N VAL A 20 17.39 11.57 -10.46
CA VAL A 20 17.09 12.38 -11.64
C VAL A 20 18.16 13.46 -11.82
N LEU A 21 18.97 13.31 -12.85
CA LEU A 21 19.96 14.31 -13.28
C LEU A 21 19.28 15.33 -14.18
N ASN A 22 18.80 16.44 -13.60
CA ASN A 22 18.16 17.51 -14.35
C ASN A 22 19.18 18.51 -14.93
N LYS A 23 18.79 19.24 -15.99
CA LYS A 23 19.57 20.28 -16.70
C LYS A 23 20.74 19.77 -17.55
N THR A 24 20.51 18.69 -18.30
CA THR A 24 21.49 18.12 -19.24
C THR A 24 21.81 19.01 -20.43
N ASP A 25 21.04 20.07 -20.66
CA ASP A 25 21.26 21.12 -21.66
C ASP A 25 22.50 21.98 -21.38
N LEU A 26 23.01 21.96 -20.15
CA LEU A 26 24.21 22.69 -19.73
C LEU A 26 25.43 21.76 -19.63
N PRO A 27 26.66 22.29 -19.76
CA PRO A 27 27.86 21.50 -19.53
C PRO A 27 27.85 20.93 -18.11
N ILE A 28 27.88 19.60 -18.04
CA ILE A 28 27.79 18.82 -16.81
C ILE A 28 28.97 19.19 -15.91
N LYS A 29 28.67 19.83 -14.77
CA LYS A 29 29.65 20.16 -13.71
C LYS A 29 29.70 19.11 -12.59
N LEU A 30 29.05 17.97 -12.82
CA LEU A 30 28.90 16.88 -11.88
C LEU A 30 29.87 15.75 -12.23
N ASP A 31 30.50 15.18 -11.20
CA ASP A 31 31.27 13.96 -11.36
C ASP A 31 30.31 12.77 -11.42
N LEU A 32 30.06 12.30 -12.64
CA LEU A 32 29.18 11.15 -12.90
C LEU A 32 29.76 9.84 -12.35
N ALA A 33 31.08 9.74 -12.18
CA ALA A 33 31.71 8.54 -11.63
C ALA A 33 31.48 8.45 -10.11
N GLU A 34 31.60 9.57 -9.40
CA GLU A 34 31.30 9.66 -7.97
C GLU A 34 29.82 9.34 -7.69
N LEU A 35 28.90 9.90 -8.49
CA LEU A 35 27.47 9.64 -8.36
C LEU A 35 27.13 8.16 -8.57
N LYS A 36 27.66 7.53 -9.62
CA LYS A 36 27.43 6.10 -9.89
C LYS A 36 27.94 5.20 -8.77
N GLN A 37 29.00 5.61 -8.10
CA GLN A 37 29.57 4.85 -6.98
C GLN A 37 28.72 4.97 -5.72
N LEU A 38 28.10 6.13 -5.49
CA LEU A 38 27.27 6.39 -4.31
C LEU A 38 25.84 5.87 -4.45
N THR A 39 25.26 5.92 -5.65
CA THR A 39 23.83 5.61 -5.83
C THR A 39 23.57 4.17 -6.26
N GLY A 40 24.61 3.45 -6.68
CA GLY A 40 24.47 2.23 -7.49
C GLY A 40 23.95 2.61 -8.88
N ASN A 41 24.44 1.95 -9.92
CA ASN A 41 24.10 2.29 -11.32
C ASN A 41 22.64 1.94 -11.70
N GLN A 42 21.76 1.71 -10.72
CA GLN A 42 20.38 1.29 -10.91
C GLN A 42 19.47 2.50 -10.66
N ASN A 43 18.61 2.82 -11.62
CA ASN A 43 17.58 3.88 -11.56
C ASN A 43 18.08 5.33 -11.62
N MET A 44 19.08 5.61 -12.47
CA MET A 44 19.50 6.98 -12.77
C MET A 44 18.97 7.42 -14.14
N ILE A 45 18.20 8.51 -14.17
CA ILE A 45 17.63 9.10 -15.39
C ILE A 45 18.20 10.50 -15.57
N SER A 46 18.56 10.83 -16.82
CA SER A 46 19.01 12.17 -17.19
C SER A 46 17.86 12.91 -17.86
N THR A 47 17.50 14.09 -17.38
CA THR A 47 16.37 14.86 -17.89
C THR A 47 16.77 16.30 -18.21
N SER A 48 16.11 16.87 -19.23
CA SER A 48 16.07 18.31 -19.45
C SER A 48 14.63 18.76 -19.34
N ALA A 49 14.28 19.40 -18.22
CA ALA A 49 12.94 19.93 -18.03
C ALA A 49 12.55 21.01 -19.08
N ILE A 50 13.53 21.60 -19.76
CA ILE A 50 13.31 22.61 -20.81
C ILE A 50 13.00 21.95 -22.15
N GLU A 51 13.67 20.85 -22.48
CA GLU A 51 13.46 20.14 -23.76
C GLU A 51 12.43 19.01 -23.64
N ALA A 52 11.86 18.81 -22.44
CA ALA A 52 11.01 17.69 -22.08
C ALA A 52 11.64 16.30 -22.33
N ASP A 53 12.98 16.26 -22.46
CA ASP A 53 13.74 15.05 -22.71
C ASP A 53 13.94 14.26 -21.41
N GLY A 54 13.78 12.94 -21.46
CA GLY A 54 13.86 12.03 -20.31
C GLY A 54 12.61 11.97 -19.40
N LEU A 55 11.56 12.74 -19.67
CA LEU A 55 10.29 12.65 -18.91
C LEU A 55 9.55 11.33 -19.15
N GLN A 56 9.50 10.86 -20.41
CA GLN A 56 8.87 9.59 -20.74
C GLN A 56 9.61 8.41 -20.10
N GLU A 57 10.95 8.44 -20.10
CA GLU A 57 11.78 7.44 -19.43
C GLU A 57 11.53 7.42 -17.91
N LEU A 58 11.30 8.59 -17.31
CA LEU A 58 10.92 8.70 -15.90
C LEU A 58 9.54 8.11 -15.62
N GLU A 59 8.54 8.41 -16.45
CA GLU A 59 7.20 7.83 -16.33
C GLU A 59 7.24 6.31 -16.46
N GLU A 60 7.98 5.79 -17.44
CA GLU A 60 8.16 4.35 -17.66
C GLU A 60 8.88 3.68 -16.49
N LEU A 61 9.93 4.30 -15.93
CA LEU A 61 10.65 3.74 -14.78
C LEU A 61 9.79 3.75 -13.51
N ILE A 62 9.03 4.82 -13.26
CA ILE A 62 8.07 4.86 -12.15
C ILE A 62 7.03 3.76 -12.33
N ALA A 63 6.42 3.67 -13.51
CA ALA A 63 5.44 2.62 -13.81
C ALA A 63 6.05 1.23 -13.59
N LYS A 64 7.27 0.99 -14.06
CA LYS A 64 7.98 -0.28 -13.87
C LYS A 64 8.18 -0.61 -12.39
N MET A 65 8.67 0.33 -11.59
CA MET A 65 8.87 0.12 -10.15
C MET A 65 7.55 -0.18 -9.43
N PHE A 66 6.47 0.52 -9.78
CA PHE A 66 5.17 0.28 -9.19
C PHE A 66 4.50 -1.02 -9.67
N PHE A 67 4.56 -1.34 -10.96
CA PHE A 67 3.81 -2.47 -11.54
C PHE A 67 4.60 -3.78 -11.55
N GLU A 68 5.91 -3.77 -11.85
CA GLU A 68 6.72 -4.99 -11.93
C GLU A 68 7.26 -5.42 -10.57
N GLU A 69 7.71 -4.48 -9.73
CA GLU A 69 8.28 -4.78 -8.39
C GLU A 69 7.25 -4.71 -7.26
N GLY A 70 6.19 -3.90 -7.38
CA GLY A 70 5.21 -3.69 -6.32
C GLY A 70 3.87 -4.42 -6.50
N ILE A 71 3.48 -4.75 -7.73
CA ILE A 71 2.12 -5.23 -8.02
C ILE A 71 2.10 -6.31 -9.12
N SER A 72 3.00 -7.28 -9.02
CA SER A 72 2.88 -8.53 -9.79
C SER A 72 1.85 -9.47 -9.14
N SER A 73 0.57 -9.04 -8.99
CA SER A 73 -0.61 -9.91 -8.67
C SER A 73 -1.95 -9.19 -8.35
N SER A 74 -2.14 -7.88 -8.62
CA SER A 74 -3.38 -7.19 -8.17
C SER A 74 -4.66 -7.51 -8.93
N GLN A 75 -4.63 -8.18 -10.09
CA GLN A 75 -5.87 -8.58 -10.75
C GLN A 75 -6.67 -9.63 -9.94
N ASN A 76 -6.03 -10.31 -8.98
CA ASN A 76 -6.69 -11.29 -8.09
C ASN A 76 -6.66 -10.92 -6.60
N ASN A 77 -6.02 -9.82 -6.20
CA ASN A 77 -5.99 -9.40 -4.80
C ASN A 77 -7.08 -8.36 -4.56
N VAL A 78 -8.21 -8.81 -4.00
CA VAL A 78 -9.21 -7.91 -3.43
C VAL A 78 -8.57 -7.17 -2.25
N MET A 79 -8.20 -5.91 -2.46
CA MET A 79 -7.62 -5.08 -1.41
C MET A 79 -8.73 -4.44 -0.59
N ILE A 80 -8.75 -4.73 0.70
CA ILE A 80 -9.71 -4.13 1.64
C ILE A 80 -9.06 -2.88 2.24
N THR A 81 -9.61 -1.71 1.96
CA THR A 81 -9.07 -0.41 2.39
C THR A 81 -9.84 0.24 3.52
N ASN A 82 -11.08 -0.20 3.78
CA ASN A 82 -11.91 0.37 4.84
C ASN A 82 -11.52 -0.21 6.20
N ALA A 83 -11.02 0.64 7.10
CA ALA A 83 -10.62 0.27 8.47
C ALA A 83 -11.73 -0.45 9.25
N ARG A 84 -13.00 -0.08 9.04
CA ARG A 84 -14.16 -0.77 9.63
C ARG A 84 -14.24 -2.22 9.17
N HIS A 85 -14.17 -2.44 7.85
CA HIS A 85 -14.26 -3.79 7.27
C HIS A 85 -13.07 -4.64 7.73
N ILE A 86 -11.87 -4.06 7.80
CA ILE A 86 -10.68 -4.74 8.33
C ILE A 86 -10.93 -5.18 9.78
N GLY A 87 -11.47 -4.30 10.62
CA GLY A 87 -11.80 -4.61 12.01
C GLY A 87 -12.81 -5.75 12.15
N LEU A 88 -13.89 -5.74 11.35
CA LEU A 88 -14.91 -6.79 11.36
C LEU A 88 -14.37 -8.13 10.86
N LEU A 89 -13.59 -8.13 9.78
CA LEU A 89 -12.99 -9.34 9.24
C LEU A 89 -11.97 -9.98 10.21
N ASN A 90 -11.19 -9.16 10.91
CA ASN A 90 -10.29 -9.66 11.95
C ASN A 90 -11.06 -10.32 13.11
N GLN A 91 -12.18 -9.73 13.53
CA GLN A 91 -13.03 -10.32 14.57
C GLN A 91 -13.71 -11.61 14.08
N ALA A 92 -14.20 -11.63 12.84
CA ALA A 92 -14.79 -12.83 12.25
C ALA A 92 -13.77 -13.97 12.18
N ASN A 93 -12.52 -13.66 11.81
CA ASN A 93 -11.43 -14.63 11.80
C ASN A 93 -11.13 -15.17 13.21
N GLN A 94 -11.10 -14.32 14.24
CA GLN A 94 -10.92 -14.77 15.62
C GLN A 94 -12.07 -15.66 16.10
N SER A 95 -13.32 -15.33 15.80
CA SER A 95 -14.48 -16.16 16.13
C SER A 95 -14.39 -17.53 15.43
N LEU A 96 -13.93 -17.56 14.17
CA LEU A 96 -13.73 -18.80 13.45
C LEU A 96 -12.59 -19.66 14.03
N ASP A 97 -11.50 -19.02 14.48
CA ASP A 97 -10.43 -19.71 15.21
C ASP A 97 -10.96 -20.35 16.50
N SER A 98 -11.82 -19.65 17.25
CA SER A 98 -12.50 -20.21 18.43
C SER A 98 -13.37 -21.42 18.10
N VAL A 99 -14.09 -21.39 16.97
CA VAL A 99 -14.87 -22.54 16.48
C VAL A 99 -13.98 -23.75 16.24
N ILE A 100 -12.88 -23.56 15.51
CA ILE A 100 -11.92 -24.63 15.19
C ILE A 100 -11.34 -25.22 16.49
N GLN A 101 -10.89 -24.36 17.40
CA GLN A 101 -10.35 -24.79 18.69
C GLN A 101 -11.39 -25.54 19.55
N GLY A 102 -12.63 -25.07 19.56
CA GLY A 102 -13.73 -25.72 20.29
C GLY A 102 -14.02 -27.12 19.75
N LEU A 103 -14.02 -27.30 18.43
CA LEU A 103 -14.17 -28.60 17.79
C LEU A 103 -13.00 -29.54 18.12
N ASP A 104 -11.76 -29.06 18.03
CA ASP A 104 -10.57 -29.84 18.34
C ASP A 104 -10.52 -30.28 19.81
N GLN A 105 -11.08 -29.49 20.71
CA GLN A 105 -11.19 -29.80 22.15
C GLN A 105 -12.38 -30.72 22.47
N GLY A 106 -13.18 -31.13 21.48
CA GLY A 106 -14.35 -31.96 21.68
C GLY A 106 -15.48 -31.26 22.45
N MET A 107 -15.55 -29.92 22.36
CA MET A 107 -16.60 -29.14 22.97
C MET A 107 -17.97 -29.51 22.37
N PRO A 108 -19.05 -29.54 23.17
CA PRO A 108 -20.40 -29.72 22.64
C PRO A 108 -20.71 -28.72 21.51
N VAL A 109 -21.33 -29.23 20.45
CA VAL A 109 -21.66 -28.44 19.24
C VAL A 109 -22.49 -27.20 19.58
N ASP A 110 -23.40 -27.29 20.56
CA ASP A 110 -24.24 -26.18 20.99
C ASP A 110 -23.42 -24.98 21.50
N LEU A 111 -22.24 -25.23 22.09
CA LEU A 111 -21.34 -24.17 22.57
C LEU A 111 -20.53 -23.58 21.42
N VAL A 112 -20.01 -24.43 20.53
CA VAL A 112 -19.29 -24.00 19.32
C VAL A 112 -20.18 -23.17 18.38
N GLN A 113 -21.49 -23.46 18.35
CA GLN A 113 -22.46 -22.74 17.54
C GLN A 113 -22.51 -21.24 17.90
N ILE A 114 -22.23 -20.87 19.15
CA ILE A 114 -22.24 -19.46 19.59
C ILE A 114 -21.19 -18.67 18.80
N ASP A 115 -19.94 -19.15 18.76
CA ASP A 115 -18.85 -18.50 18.03
C ASP A 115 -19.08 -18.53 16.51
N MET A 116 -19.66 -19.62 16.01
CA MET A 116 -20.01 -19.73 14.58
C MET A 116 -21.06 -18.71 14.16
N THR A 117 -22.08 -18.49 15.00
CA THR A 117 -23.15 -17.51 14.76
C THR A 117 -22.59 -16.10 14.83
N HIS A 118 -21.73 -15.82 15.81
CA HIS A 118 -21.06 -14.54 15.94
C HIS A 118 -20.16 -14.23 14.73
N CYS A 119 -19.42 -15.21 14.20
CA CYS A 119 -18.66 -15.07 12.96
C CYS A 119 -19.56 -14.71 11.77
N TRP A 120 -20.71 -15.39 11.66
CA TRP A 120 -21.69 -15.13 10.59
C TRP A 120 -22.26 -13.70 10.66
N ASP A 121 -22.60 -13.22 11.85
CA ASP A 121 -23.13 -11.87 12.04
C ASP A 121 -22.09 -10.80 11.68
N LEU A 122 -20.83 -10.98 12.11
CA LEU A 122 -19.73 -10.06 11.76
C LEU A 122 -19.49 -9.96 10.25
N LEU A 123 -19.63 -11.08 9.52
CA LEU A 123 -19.56 -11.08 8.06
C LEU A 123 -20.78 -10.40 7.43
N GLY A 124 -21.97 -10.58 8.00
CA GLY A 124 -23.18 -9.86 7.64
C GLY A 124 -23.04 -8.34 7.79
N GLU A 125 -22.30 -7.86 8.79
CA GLU A 125 -22.04 -6.42 8.96
C GLU A 125 -21.06 -5.86 7.91
N VAL A 126 -20.22 -6.72 7.32
CA VAL A 126 -19.33 -6.36 6.21
C VAL A 126 -20.14 -6.25 4.91
N THR A 127 -21.07 -7.18 4.65
CA THR A 127 -21.94 -7.14 3.46
C THR A 127 -23.09 -6.15 3.59
N GLY A 128 -23.44 -5.75 4.81
CA GLY A 128 -24.60 -4.93 5.11
C GLY A 128 -25.89 -5.74 5.14
N ASP A 129 -25.86 -7.03 5.50
CA ASP A 129 -27.05 -7.85 5.68
C ASP A 129 -27.55 -7.85 7.13
N SER A 130 -26.66 -7.60 8.11
CA SER A 130 -27.02 -7.37 9.51
C SER A 130 -26.86 -5.88 9.84
N TYR A 131 -27.96 -5.14 9.78
CA TYR A 131 -27.96 -3.70 10.11
C TYR A 131 -28.14 -3.48 11.61
N GLN A 132 -27.22 -2.72 12.21
CA GLN A 132 -27.51 -1.86 13.37
C GLN A 132 -27.59 -0.41 12.89
N ASP A 133 -28.63 0.32 13.32
CA ASP A 133 -28.93 1.70 12.90
C ASP A 133 -27.75 2.68 13.07
N GLU A 134 -26.82 2.42 13.99
CA GLU A 134 -25.63 3.26 14.27
C GLU A 134 -24.64 3.34 13.09
N LEU A 135 -24.63 2.34 12.20
CA LEU A 135 -23.71 2.30 11.06
C LEU A 135 -24.04 3.34 9.98
N ILE A 136 -25.33 3.62 9.80
CA ILE A 136 -25.82 4.64 8.85
C ILE A 136 -25.32 6.02 9.27
N ASP A 137 -25.45 6.35 10.55
CA ASP A 137 -25.04 7.65 11.08
C ASP A 137 -23.53 7.87 10.94
N GLN A 138 -22.73 6.84 11.20
CA GLN A 138 -21.27 6.93 11.01
C GLN A 138 -20.89 7.05 9.53
N LEU A 139 -21.58 6.34 8.63
CA LEU A 139 -21.34 6.42 7.19
C LEU A 139 -21.67 7.83 6.67
N PHE A 140 -22.80 8.40 7.07
CA PHE A 140 -23.22 9.75 6.65
C PHE A 140 -22.45 10.88 7.35
N SER A 141 -21.83 10.62 8.50
CA SER A 141 -20.94 11.60 9.16
C SER A 141 -19.65 11.89 8.36
N GLN A 142 -19.23 10.97 7.49
CA GLN A 142 -18.03 11.11 6.66
C GLN A 142 -18.30 11.73 5.28
N PHE A 143 -19.57 11.90 4.91
CA PHE A 143 -19.94 12.63 3.70
C PHE A 143 -20.27 14.08 4.06
N CYS A 144 -19.64 15.03 3.37
CA CYS A 144 -20.09 16.41 3.44
C CYS A 144 -21.56 16.48 2.98
N LEU A 145 -22.46 16.89 3.88
CA LEU A 145 -23.85 17.19 3.56
C LEU A 145 -23.89 18.35 2.55
N GLY A 146 -24.01 18.03 1.27
CA GLY A 146 -24.11 19.03 0.22
C GLY A 146 -23.75 18.53 -1.17
N LYS A 147 -24.60 17.68 -1.75
CA LYS A 147 -25.02 17.79 -3.17
C LYS A 147 -26.46 17.35 -3.30
#